data_AF-A0A9Q9MAW2-F1
#
_entry.id   AF-A0A9Q9MAW2-F1
#
_cell.length_a   1.000
_cell.length_b   1.000
_cell.length_c   1.000
_cell.angle_alpha   90.00
_cell.angle_beta   90.00
_cell.angle_gamma   90.00
#
_symmetry.space_group_name_H-M   'P 1'
#
loop_
_entity.id
_entity.type
_entity.pdbx_description
1 polymer ?
#
loop_
_entity_poly.entity_id
_entity_poly.type
_entity_poly.pdbx_seq_one_letter_code
_entity_poly.pdbx_strand_id
1 'polypeptide(L)'
;MLGFAAFTNHEESGRQGHSDAATRASVESALHAVDDIEVAEIIVDISGSYVILEGFIRRRGDVERAIEIAESVVGRGYVRSRLLRR
;
A
#
# COMPACT_ATOMS: atom_id res chain seq x y z
N MET A 1 21.86 4.46 -5.16
CA MET A 1 20.66 4.47 -6.01
C MET A 1 19.90 3.19 -5.70
N LEU A 2 18.84 3.25 -4.89
CA LEU A 2 18.00 2.09 -4.62
C LEU A 2 16.95 2.03 -5.73
N GLY A 3 17.20 1.17 -6.72
CA GLY A 3 16.24 0.86 -7.77
C GLY A 3 15.28 -0.21 -7.29
N PHE A 4 14.05 0.18 -6.99
CA PHE A 4 12.93 -0.76 -6.87
C PHE A 4 12.24 -0.84 -8.24
N ALA A 5 12.60 -1.85 -9.02
CA ALA A 5 11.87 -2.21 -10.23
C ALA A 5 11.81 -3.72 -10.35
N ALA A 6 10.62 -4.29 -10.11
CA ALA A 6 10.19 -5.54 -10.71
C ALA A 6 8.66 -5.68 -10.60
N PHE A 7 7.91 -4.90 -11.39
CA PHE A 7 6.55 -5.29 -11.77
C PHE A 7 6.67 -6.24 -12.96
N THR A 8 7.03 -7.50 -12.71
CA THR A 8 6.96 -8.54 -13.75
C THR A 8 5.55 -9.10 -13.78
N ASN A 9 4.84 -8.75 -14.84
CA ASN A 9 3.56 -9.34 -15.24
C ASN A 9 3.68 -10.86 -15.42
N HIS A 10 2.59 -11.55 -15.06
CA HIS A 10 2.15 -12.89 -15.49
C HIS A 10 2.73 -14.16 -14.82
N GLU A 11 1.83 -14.85 -14.12
CA GLU A 11 1.75 -16.30 -13.87
C GLU A 11 2.87 -17.01 -13.09
N GLU A 12 2.86 -16.89 -11.76
CA GLU A 12 3.47 -17.91 -10.88
C GLU A 12 2.78 -17.90 -9.50
N SER A 13 1.73 -18.73 -9.37
CA SER A 13 0.87 -18.86 -8.18
C SER A 13 1.62 -19.17 -6.86
N GLY A 14 2.90 -19.60 -6.92
CA GLY A 14 3.76 -19.84 -5.75
C GLY A 14 4.77 -18.72 -5.41
N ARG A 15 5.18 -17.89 -6.38
CA ARG A 15 6.14 -16.77 -6.13
C ARG A 15 5.44 -15.44 -5.87
N GLN A 16 4.22 -15.28 -6.37
CA GLN A 16 3.41 -14.07 -6.22
C GLN A 16 3.12 -13.77 -4.73
N GLY A 17 2.69 -14.77 -3.95
CA GLY A 17 2.36 -14.56 -2.54
C GLY A 17 3.52 -14.10 -1.64
N HIS A 18 4.77 -14.51 -1.95
CA HIS A 18 5.94 -14.02 -1.21
C HIS A 18 6.29 -12.56 -1.57
N SER A 19 6.14 -12.20 -2.86
CA SER A 19 6.33 -10.82 -3.32
C SER A 19 5.24 -9.90 -2.79
N ASP A 20 4.00 -10.39 -2.72
CA ASP A 20 2.85 -9.66 -2.22
C ASP A 20 2.99 -9.42 -0.72
N ALA A 21 3.35 -10.45 0.07
CA ALA A 21 3.60 -10.28 1.50
C ALA A 21 4.74 -9.27 1.78
N ALA A 22 5.82 -9.30 0.99
CA ALA A 22 6.91 -8.35 1.11
C ALA A 22 6.49 -6.92 0.72
N THR A 23 5.70 -6.77 -0.34
CA THR A 23 5.15 -5.49 -0.79
C THR A 23 4.22 -4.91 0.28
N ARG A 24 3.31 -5.73 0.79
CA ARG A 24 2.38 -5.39 1.87
C ARG A 24 3.14 -4.90 3.10
N ALA A 25 4.10 -5.69 3.58
CA ALA A 25 4.92 -5.31 4.75
C ALA A 25 5.71 -4.02 4.52
N SER A 26 6.18 -3.77 3.28
CA SER A 26 6.88 -2.53 2.92
C SER A 26 5.94 -1.32 2.97
N VAL A 27 4.72 -1.45 2.43
CA VAL A 27 3.70 -0.40 2.50
C VAL A 27 3.25 -0.15 3.94
N GLU A 28 2.96 -1.21 4.70
CA GLU A 28 2.63 -1.10 6.13
C GLU A 28 3.74 -0.41 6.91
N SER A 29 5.00 -0.78 6.67
CA SER A 29 6.15 -0.13 7.31
C SER A 29 6.27 1.35 6.93
N ALA A 30 6.05 1.70 5.66
CA ALA A 30 6.10 3.09 5.21
C ALA A 30 4.96 3.93 5.81
N LEU A 31 3.77 3.35 5.94
CA LEU A 31 2.63 3.96 6.62
C LEU A 31 2.91 4.13 8.12
N HIS A 32 3.48 3.13 8.80
CA HIS A 32 3.86 3.23 10.21
C HIS A 32 5.02 4.18 10.48
N ALA A 33 5.88 4.42 9.50
CA ALA A 33 7.00 5.35 9.63
C ALA A 33 6.57 6.83 9.66
N VAL A 34 5.32 7.13 9.30
CA VAL A 34 4.75 8.47 9.42
C VAL A 34 3.86 8.56 10.66
N ASP A 35 4.18 9.50 11.54
CA ASP A 35 3.40 9.74 12.77
C ASP A 35 2.12 10.57 12.51
N ASP A 36 1.93 11.02 11.26
CA ASP A 36 0.89 11.98 10.89
C ASP A 36 -0.48 11.33 10.67
N ILE A 37 -0.53 10.00 10.49
CA ILE A 37 -1.74 9.24 10.15
C ILE A 37 -1.99 8.15 11.19
N GLU A 38 -3.23 8.06 11.67
CA GLU A 38 -3.67 6.89 12.46
C GLU A 38 -3.82 5.67 11.55
N VAL A 39 -2.74 4.89 11.42
CA VAL A 39 -2.67 3.66 10.61
C VAL A 39 -3.24 2.42 11.30
N ALA A 40 -3.66 2.55 12.57
CA ALA A 40 -4.13 1.42 13.39
C ALA A 40 -5.38 0.72 12.84
N GLU A 41 -6.22 1.44 12.08
CA GLU A 41 -7.42 0.89 11.43
C GLU A 41 -7.24 0.75 9.91
N ILE A 42 -6.02 0.91 9.37
CA ILE A 42 -5.72 0.78 7.94
C ILE A 42 -5.19 -0.62 7.67
N ILE A 43 -5.82 -1.32 6.72
CA ILE A 43 -5.43 -2.64 6.24
C ILE A 43 -4.91 -2.48 4.82
N VAL A 44 -3.72 -3.03 4.57
CA VAL A 44 -3.13 -3.08 3.22
C VAL A 44 -3.45 -4.44 2.61
N ASP A 45 -4.22 -4.44 1.52
CA ASP A 45 -4.54 -5.62 0.73
C ASP A 45 -3.89 -5.52 -0.67
N ILE A 46 -3.66 -6.66 -1.32
CA ILE A 46 -3.08 -6.71 -2.66
C ILE A 46 -4.02 -7.50 -3.56
N SER A 47 -4.52 -6.83 -4.59
CA SER A 47 -5.41 -7.42 -5.57
C SER A 47 -4.77 -7.35 -6.95
N GLY A 48 -4.19 -8.48 -7.38
CA GLY A 48 -3.45 -8.59 -8.63
C GLY A 48 -2.24 -7.66 -8.63
N SER A 49 -2.26 -6.62 -9.45
CA SER A 49 -1.18 -5.64 -9.55
C SER A 49 -1.40 -4.38 -8.71
N TYR A 50 -2.51 -4.28 -7.98
CA TYR A 50 -2.88 -3.08 -7.25
C TYR A 50 -2.81 -3.30 -5.73
N VAL A 51 -2.34 -2.28 -5.03
CA VAL A 51 -2.44 -2.20 -3.57
C VAL A 51 -3.74 -1.50 -3.21
N ILE A 52 -4.53 -2.12 -2.34
CA ILE A 52 -5.78 -1.57 -1.83
C ILE A 52 -5.56 -1.16 -0.37
N LEU A 53 -5.74 0.12 -0.08
CA LEU A 53 -5.80 0.63 1.27
C LEU A 53 -7.25 0.59 1.74
N GLU A 54 -7.56 -0.30 2.67
CA GLU A 54 -8.88 -0.47 3.25
C GLU A 54 -8.87 -0.05 4.73
N GLY A 55 -10.05 0.29 5.27
CA GLY A 55 -10.18 0.63 6.69
C GLY A 55 -10.73 2.03 6.94
N PHE A 56 -10.41 2.56 8.12
CA PHE A 56 -10.97 3.81 8.61
C PHE A 56 -9.91 4.87 8.87
N ILE A 57 -10.27 6.11 8.55
CA ILE A 57 -9.44 7.30 8.76
C ILE A 57 -10.25 8.40 9.44
N ARG A 58 -9.58 9.20 10.27
CA ARG A 58 -10.23 10.28 11.03
C ARG A 58 -10.28 11.58 10.25
N ARG A 59 -9.24 11.92 9.48
CA ARG A 59 -9.18 13.17 8.72
C ARG A 59 -9.11 12.90 7.23
N ARG A 60 -9.77 13.75 6.44
CA ARG A 60 -9.79 13.61 4.98
C ARG A 60 -8.41 13.71 4.35
N GLY A 61 -7.52 14.54 4.92
CA GLY A 61 -6.13 14.67 4.46
C GLY A 61 -5.30 13.39 4.62
N ASP A 62 -5.68 12.53 5.58
CA ASP A 62 -4.99 11.27 5.85
C ASP A 62 -5.15 10.28 4.67
N VAL A 63 -6.27 10.35 3.93
CA VAL A 63 -6.48 9.50 2.75
C VAL A 63 -5.45 9.81 1.67
N GLU A 64 -5.34 11.08 1.30
CA GLU A 64 -4.43 11.53 0.25
C GLU A 64 -2.99 11.23 0.65
N ARG A 65 -2.66 11.47 1.93
CA ARG A 65 -1.34 11.20 2.46
C ARG A 65 -1.00 9.70 2.48
N ALA A 66 -1.93 8.84 2.88
CA ALA A 66 -1.73 7.40 2.88
C ALA A 66 -1.53 6.86 1.45
N ILE A 67 -2.29 7.38 0.47
CA ILE A 67 -2.12 7.04 -0.94
C ILE A 67 -0.72 7.46 -1.41
N GLU A 68 -0.30 8.70 -1.15
CA GLU A 68 1.02 9.19 -1.56
C GLU A 68 2.17 8.32 -1.01
N ILE A 69 2.06 7.92 0.26
CA ILE A 69 3.07 7.07 0.91
C ILE A 69 3.10 5.69 0.28
N ALA A 70 1.94 5.06 0.08
CA ALA A 70 1.86 3.77 -0.58
C ALA A 70 2.38 3.83 -2.03
N GLU A 71 2.04 4.88 -2.77
CA GLU A 71 2.54 5.10 -4.13
C GLU A 71 4.06 5.35 -4.16
N SER A 72 4.65 5.86 -3.08
CA SER A 72 6.11 5.97 -2.98
C SER A 72 6.80 4.60 -2.88
N VAL A 73 6.07 3.55 -2.50
CA VAL A 73 6.60 2.19 -2.39
C VAL A 73 6.31 1.39 -3.67
N VAL A 74 5.06 1.42 -4.14
CA VAL A 74 4.61 0.59 -5.29
C VAL A 74 4.52 1.35 -6.61
N GLY A 75 4.82 2.64 -6.63
CA GLY A 75 4.69 3.49 -7.80
C GLY A 75 3.30 4.08 -7.99
N ARG A 76 3.26 5.23 -8.69
CA ARG A 76 2.05 6.00 -8.93
C ARG A 76 1.07 5.24 -9.81
N GLY A 77 -0.22 5.30 -9.46
CA GLY A 77 -1.31 4.68 -10.22
C GLY A 77 -1.63 3.24 -9.84
N TYR A 78 -0.77 2.59 -9.04
CA TYR A 78 -0.95 1.21 -8.54
C TYR A 78 -1.66 1.12 -7.19
N VAL A 79 -2.00 2.26 -6.58
CA VAL A 79 -2.73 2.30 -5.31
C VAL A 79 -4.20 2.61 -5.55
N ARG A 80 -5.06 1.93 -4.81
CA ARG A 80 -6.50 2.20 -4.71
C ARG A 80 -6.86 2.42 -3.26
N SER A 81 -7.68 3.42 -2.99
CA SER A 81 -8.18 3.68 -1.65
C SER A 81 -9.64 3.27 -1.55
N ARG A 82 -9.95 2.48 -0.52
CA ARG A 82 -11.29 2.18 -0.03
C ARG A 82 -11.42 2.63 1.43
N LEU A 83 -10.64 3.64 1.82
CA LEU A 83 -10.69 4.20 3.17
C LEU A 83 -11.99 4.96 3.38
N LEU A 84 -12.65 4.68 4.50
CA LEU A 84 -13.88 5.33 4.91
C LEU A 84 -13.59 6.29 6.06
N ARG A 85 -14.22 7.47 6.02
CA ARG A 85 -14.12 8.41 7.14
C ARG A 85 -15.12 8.02 8.22
N ARG A 86 -14.65 7.88 9.45
CA ARG A 86 -15.47 7.64 10.64
C ARG A 86 -15.72 8.92 11.44
#